data_AF-A0A962I3D9-F1
#
_entry.id   AF-A0A962I3D9-F1
#
_cell.length_a   1.000
_cell.length_b   1.000
_cell.length_c   1.000
_cell.angle_alpha   90.00
_cell.angle_beta   90.00
_cell.angle_gamma   90.00
#
_symmetry.space_group_name_H-M   'P 1'
#
loop_
_entity.id
_entity.type
_entity.pdbx_description
1 polymer ?
#
loop_
_entity_poly.entity_id
_entity_poly.type
_entity_poly.pdbx_seq_one_letter_code
_entity_poly.pdbx_strand_id
1 'polypeptide(L)'
;DNSATDIDTLTPEADLSITKTDGATTAVPGDAVTYVIVVSNGGPSTVTGATVTDVLPADLTAATWNCTATPGSSCADAAGAGDVATTVDLLSGGTATITVDATVAADATGTLSNTATVALPTGATDPTPDNNSATDTDTLEPEADLSITKTDATASATPGGSTTYEIVVANAGPSAVVGAAVADV
;
A
#
# COMPACT_ATOMS: atom_id res chain seq x y z
N ASP A 1 -24.08 -52.74 34.01
CA ASP A 1 -23.92 -51.55 33.15
C ASP A 1 -22.43 -51.25 33.10
N ASN A 2 -21.82 -51.30 31.91
CA ASN A 2 -20.35 -51.27 31.76
C ASN A 2 -19.93 -50.40 30.56
N SER A 3 -20.60 -49.27 30.38
CA SER A 3 -20.15 -48.25 29.45
C SER A 3 -19.43 -47.13 30.21
N ALA A 4 -18.36 -46.64 29.59
CA ALA A 4 -17.75 -45.37 29.92
C ALA A 4 -17.59 -44.60 28.60
N THR A 5 -17.76 -43.28 28.68
CA THR A 5 -17.56 -42.35 27.56
C THR A 5 -16.54 -41.31 27.97
N ASP A 6 -15.62 -41.01 27.07
CA ASP A 6 -14.68 -39.91 27.16
C ASP A 6 -14.96 -38.93 26.01
N ILE A 7 -14.85 -37.63 26.30
CA ILE A 7 -15.16 -36.55 25.35
C ILE A 7 -14.04 -35.52 25.43
N ASP A 8 -13.26 -35.45 24.36
CA ASP A 8 -12.28 -34.38 24.15
C ASP A 8 -12.88 -33.22 23.35
N THR A 9 -12.53 -32.00 23.72
CA THR A 9 -12.80 -30.80 22.92
C THR A 9 -11.55 -30.47 22.12
N LEU A 10 -11.66 -30.46 20.79
CA LEU A 10 -10.57 -30.09 19.90
C LEU A 10 -10.62 -28.59 19.61
N THR A 11 -9.53 -27.88 19.88
CA THR A 11 -9.34 -26.48 19.48
C THR A 11 -8.32 -26.46 18.33
N PRO A 12 -8.71 -26.05 17.12
CA PRO A 12 -7.76 -25.90 16.01
C PRO A 12 -6.66 -24.91 16.38
N GLU A 13 -5.42 -25.34 16.19
CA GLU A 13 -4.23 -24.50 16.33
C GLU A 13 -3.65 -24.23 14.94
N ALA A 14 -3.70 -22.96 14.52
CA ALA A 14 -3.10 -22.45 13.30
C ALA A 14 -2.01 -21.44 13.69
N ASP A 15 -1.05 -21.18 12.82
CA ASP A 15 0.03 -20.22 13.10
C ASP A 15 0.05 -19.24 11.94
N LEU A 16 -0.75 -18.19 12.05
CA LEU A 16 -0.82 -17.20 11.00
C LEU A 16 0.42 -16.31 11.07
N SER A 17 0.80 -15.77 9.93
CA SER A 17 1.81 -14.73 9.85
C SER A 17 1.55 -13.89 8.62
N ILE A 18 1.97 -12.63 8.67
CA ILE A 18 1.86 -11.72 7.54
C ILE A 18 3.18 -10.99 7.31
N THR A 19 3.54 -10.81 6.05
CA THR A 19 4.63 -9.93 5.62
C THR A 19 4.10 -8.94 4.61
N LYS A 20 4.66 -7.74 4.58
CA LYS A 20 4.32 -6.69 3.64
C LYS A 20 5.59 -5.96 3.23
N THR A 21 5.75 -5.74 1.93
CA THR A 21 6.81 -4.88 1.41
C THR A 21 6.52 -4.44 -0.02
N ASP A 22 6.99 -3.28 -0.42
CA ASP A 22 7.09 -2.87 -1.83
C ASP A 22 8.50 -3.13 -2.42
N GLY A 23 9.44 -3.57 -1.59
CA GLY A 23 10.84 -3.80 -1.95
C GLY A 23 11.72 -2.55 -1.95
N ALA A 24 11.22 -1.41 -1.49
CA ALA A 24 11.93 -0.15 -1.39
C ALA A 24 12.10 0.30 0.08
N THR A 25 12.80 1.42 0.25
CA THR A 25 12.87 2.17 1.51
C THR A 25 12.57 3.65 1.30
N THR A 26 12.33 4.02 0.04
CA THR A 26 12.06 5.38 -0.42
C THR A 26 11.03 5.33 -1.54
N ALA A 27 10.20 6.36 -1.63
CA ALA A 27 9.22 6.51 -2.69
C ALA A 27 9.14 7.98 -3.13
N VAL A 28 8.83 8.20 -4.40
CA VAL A 28 8.67 9.54 -4.98
C VAL A 28 7.18 9.89 -5.03
N PRO A 29 6.73 10.97 -4.36
CA PRO A 29 5.39 11.49 -4.51
C PRO A 29 5.02 11.71 -5.98
N GLY A 30 3.88 11.19 -6.41
CA GLY A 30 3.39 11.23 -7.78
C GLY A 30 3.64 9.94 -8.57
N ASP A 31 4.54 9.07 -8.10
CA ASP A 31 4.85 7.79 -8.74
C ASP A 31 3.95 6.65 -8.23
N ALA A 32 3.96 5.55 -8.98
CA ALA A 32 3.27 4.32 -8.60
C ALA A 32 4.07 3.51 -7.57
N VAL A 33 3.36 2.83 -6.67
CA VAL A 33 3.92 1.88 -5.69
C VAL A 33 3.13 0.57 -5.74
N THR A 34 3.85 -0.55 -5.58
CA THR A 34 3.25 -1.89 -5.57
C THR A 34 3.66 -2.64 -4.31
N TYR A 35 2.72 -2.86 -3.40
CA TYR A 35 2.95 -3.68 -2.20
C TYR A 35 2.64 -5.15 -2.48
N VAL A 36 3.50 -6.03 -1.97
CA VAL A 36 3.28 -7.47 -1.89
C VAL A 36 3.03 -7.85 -0.43
N ILE A 37 1.84 -8.37 -0.17
CA ILE A 37 1.42 -8.87 1.13
C ILE A 37 1.35 -10.40 1.03
N VAL A 38 1.99 -11.11 1.94
CA VAL A 38 1.95 -12.58 2.00
C VAL A 38 1.42 -13.00 3.36
N VAL A 39 0.32 -13.74 3.35
CA VAL A 39 -0.28 -14.37 4.52
C VAL A 39 0.04 -15.85 4.48
N SER A 40 0.56 -16.40 5.57
CA SER A 40 0.94 -17.81 5.67
C SER A 40 0.30 -18.49 6.86
N ASN A 41 0.05 -19.80 6.77
CA ASN A 41 -0.33 -20.64 7.90
C ASN A 41 0.76 -21.69 8.17
N GLY A 42 1.60 -21.46 9.17
CA GLY A 42 2.65 -22.38 9.62
C GLY A 42 2.15 -23.49 10.57
N GLY A 43 0.89 -23.40 11.00
CA GLY A 43 0.34 -24.24 12.04
C GLY A 43 -0.15 -25.59 11.52
N PRO A 44 -0.39 -26.56 12.42
CA PRO A 44 -0.83 -27.90 12.04
C PRO A 44 -2.27 -27.93 11.52
N SER A 45 -3.11 -26.95 11.88
CA SER A 45 -4.51 -26.92 11.48
C SER A 45 -4.75 -25.97 10.30
N THR A 46 -5.64 -26.37 9.40
CA THR A 46 -6.21 -25.48 8.39
C THR A 46 -7.00 -24.35 9.05
N VAL A 47 -6.91 -23.15 8.48
CA VAL A 47 -7.79 -22.02 8.83
C VAL A 47 -8.82 -21.79 7.72
N THR A 48 -10.04 -21.43 8.10
CA THR A 48 -11.10 -21.02 7.19
C THR A 48 -11.64 -19.67 7.65
N GLY A 49 -11.66 -18.68 6.77
CA GLY A 49 -12.15 -17.34 7.06
C GLY A 49 -11.20 -16.48 7.90
N ALA A 50 -9.87 -16.65 7.74
CA ALA A 50 -8.92 -15.71 8.34
C ALA A 50 -9.11 -14.33 7.69
N THR A 51 -9.30 -13.29 8.50
CA THR A 51 -9.56 -11.93 7.99
C THR A 51 -8.24 -11.23 7.71
N VAL A 52 -8.07 -10.71 6.50
CA VAL A 52 -6.91 -9.90 6.10
C VAL A 52 -7.36 -8.46 5.95
N THR A 53 -6.67 -7.53 6.61
CA THR A 53 -7.00 -6.10 6.59
C THR A 53 -5.76 -5.26 6.33
N ASP A 54 -5.87 -4.34 5.38
CA ASP A 54 -4.88 -3.31 5.08
C ASP A 54 -5.63 -2.01 4.78
N VAL A 55 -5.59 -1.08 5.75
CA VAL A 55 -6.19 0.26 5.61
C VAL A 55 -5.12 1.17 5.04
N LEU A 56 -5.31 1.58 3.78
CA LEU A 56 -4.29 2.32 3.07
C LEU A 56 -4.18 3.75 3.64
N PRO A 57 -2.95 4.28 3.81
CA PRO A 57 -2.75 5.69 4.10
C PRO A 57 -3.45 6.58 3.08
N ALA A 58 -3.93 7.76 3.53
CA ALA A 58 -4.59 8.72 2.65
C ALA A 58 -3.68 9.21 1.49
N ASP A 59 -2.37 9.11 1.68
CA ASP A 59 -1.36 9.43 0.67
C ASP A 59 -1.26 8.36 -0.44
N LEU A 60 -1.96 7.23 -0.33
CA LEU A 60 -2.12 6.25 -1.40
C LEU A 60 -3.46 6.42 -2.09
N THR A 61 -3.41 6.65 -3.39
CA THR A 61 -4.58 6.89 -4.24
C THR A 61 -4.69 5.84 -5.35
N ALA A 62 -5.87 5.74 -5.96
CA ALA A 62 -6.16 4.83 -7.08
C ALA A 62 -5.80 3.35 -6.81
N ALA A 63 -5.87 2.93 -5.55
CA ALA A 63 -5.45 1.59 -5.16
C ALA A 63 -6.35 0.49 -5.74
N THR A 64 -5.72 -0.53 -6.30
CA THR A 64 -6.35 -1.78 -6.72
C THR A 64 -5.53 -2.94 -6.23
N TRP A 65 -6.16 -4.09 -6.00
CA TRP A 65 -5.44 -5.26 -5.52
C TRP A 65 -5.98 -6.55 -6.11
N ASN A 66 -5.13 -7.56 -6.15
CA ASN A 66 -5.48 -8.94 -6.51
C ASN A 66 -5.02 -9.91 -5.41
N CYS A 67 -5.64 -11.08 -5.35
CA CYS A 67 -5.28 -12.14 -4.40
C CYS A 67 -5.14 -13.48 -5.11
N THR A 68 -4.06 -14.18 -4.79
CA THR A 68 -3.80 -15.55 -5.28
C THR A 68 -3.38 -16.42 -4.11
N ALA A 69 -3.77 -17.70 -4.13
CA ALA A 69 -3.45 -18.63 -3.05
C ALA A 69 -2.81 -19.89 -3.60
N THR A 70 -2.02 -20.55 -2.75
CA THR A 70 -1.47 -21.88 -3.04
C THR A 70 -2.57 -22.92 -3.29
N PRO A 71 -2.29 -24.00 -4.05
CA PRO A 71 -3.30 -25.02 -4.35
C PRO A 71 -4.02 -25.56 -3.11
N GLY A 72 -5.36 -25.55 -3.14
CA GLY A 72 -6.21 -25.99 -2.03
C GLY A 72 -6.47 -24.93 -0.96
N SER A 73 -5.73 -23.82 -0.97
CA SER A 73 -6.07 -22.59 -0.24
C SER A 73 -6.84 -21.63 -1.17
N SER A 74 -7.51 -20.63 -0.62
CA SER A 74 -8.32 -19.68 -1.39
C SER A 74 -8.38 -18.29 -0.78
N CYS A 75 -8.58 -17.29 -1.64
CA CYS A 75 -9.04 -15.97 -1.26
C CYS A 75 -10.55 -15.88 -1.52
N ALA A 76 -11.31 -15.26 -0.62
CA ALA A 76 -12.74 -15.02 -0.84
C ALA A 76 -12.96 -14.07 -2.03
N ASP A 77 -12.14 -13.02 -2.12
CA ASP A 77 -12.13 -12.09 -3.23
C ASP A 77 -10.82 -12.21 -4.01
N ALA A 78 -10.90 -12.41 -5.32
CA ALA A 78 -9.73 -12.50 -6.19
C ALA A 78 -9.14 -11.12 -6.53
N ALA A 79 -9.91 -10.04 -6.37
CA ALA A 79 -9.48 -8.67 -6.60
C ALA A 79 -10.42 -7.67 -5.90
N GLY A 80 -9.93 -6.45 -5.69
CA GLY A 80 -10.68 -5.34 -5.12
C GLY A 80 -10.04 -3.98 -5.43
N ALA A 81 -10.62 -2.92 -4.86
CA ALA A 81 -10.14 -1.55 -4.98
C ALA A 81 -10.23 -0.84 -3.63
N GLY A 82 -9.33 0.10 -3.40
CA GLY A 82 -9.16 0.76 -2.09
C GLY A 82 -8.52 -0.18 -1.07
N ASP A 83 -8.96 -0.05 0.19
CA ASP A 83 -8.49 -0.88 1.31
C ASP A 83 -8.62 -2.38 1.01
N VAL A 84 -7.71 -3.17 1.56
CA VAL A 84 -7.85 -4.63 1.56
C VAL A 84 -8.71 -5.00 2.76
N ALA A 85 -9.86 -5.61 2.50
CA ALA A 85 -10.74 -6.17 3.52
C ALA A 85 -11.37 -7.44 2.94
N THR A 86 -10.70 -8.58 3.11
CA THR A 86 -11.14 -9.86 2.58
C THR A 86 -10.83 -10.99 3.57
N THR A 87 -11.23 -12.21 3.23
CA THR A 87 -10.90 -13.40 4.01
C THR A 87 -10.15 -14.43 3.18
N VAL A 88 -9.30 -15.20 3.82
CA VAL A 88 -8.55 -16.30 3.21
C VAL A 88 -8.77 -17.62 3.95
N ASP A 89 -8.80 -18.70 3.19
CA ASP A 89 -8.75 -20.07 3.71
C ASP A 89 -7.37 -20.63 3.40
N LEU A 90 -6.60 -21.01 4.43
CA LEU A 90 -5.24 -21.50 4.27
C LEU A 90 -5.08 -22.89 4.88
N LEU A 91 -4.65 -23.84 4.05
CA LEU A 91 -4.20 -25.15 4.52
C LEU A 91 -2.95 -25.00 5.41
N SER A 92 -2.62 -26.05 6.17
CA SER A 92 -1.31 -26.12 6.84
C SER A 92 -0.19 -26.01 5.80
N GLY A 93 0.74 -25.07 6.01
CA GLY A 93 1.80 -24.71 5.07
C GLY A 93 1.33 -23.92 3.84
N GLY A 94 0.05 -23.58 3.76
CA GLY A 94 -0.53 -22.79 2.66
C GLY A 94 -0.28 -21.29 2.82
N THR A 95 -0.29 -20.59 1.68
CA THR A 95 -0.17 -19.13 1.64
C THR A 95 -1.20 -18.47 0.71
N ALA A 96 -1.47 -17.20 0.98
CA ALA A 96 -2.15 -16.26 0.09
C ALA A 96 -1.27 -15.02 -0.13
N THR A 97 -1.13 -14.61 -1.39
CA THR A 97 -0.38 -13.43 -1.81
C THR A 97 -1.35 -12.41 -2.36
N ILE A 98 -1.34 -11.21 -1.77
CA ILE A 98 -2.11 -10.05 -2.21
C ILE A 98 -1.14 -9.03 -2.79
N THR A 99 -1.36 -8.61 -4.04
CA THR A 99 -0.59 -7.54 -4.68
C THR A 99 -1.46 -6.30 -4.72
N VAL A 100 -0.98 -5.18 -4.18
CA VAL A 100 -1.68 -3.89 -4.11
C VAL A 100 -0.92 -2.88 -4.95
N ASP A 101 -1.54 -2.39 -6.02
CA ASP A 101 -1.02 -1.33 -6.88
C ASP A 101 -1.70 -0.01 -6.53
N ALA A 102 -0.93 1.04 -6.25
CA ALA A 102 -1.43 2.38 -5.90
C ALA A 102 -0.52 3.49 -6.46
N THR A 103 -0.94 4.74 -6.29
CA THR A 103 -0.14 5.94 -6.62
C THR A 103 0.04 6.80 -5.38
N VAL A 104 1.29 7.18 -5.09
CA VAL A 104 1.60 8.11 -4.00
C VAL A 104 1.10 9.50 -4.39
N ALA A 105 0.32 10.15 -3.53
CA ALA A 105 -0.18 11.49 -3.77
C ALA A 105 0.99 12.44 -4.07
N ALA A 106 0.87 13.25 -5.12
CA ALA A 106 1.97 14.09 -5.60
C ALA A 106 2.43 15.14 -4.58
N ASP A 107 1.56 15.52 -3.64
CA ASP A 107 1.83 16.47 -2.56
C ASP A 107 2.21 15.80 -1.23
N ALA A 108 2.36 14.47 -1.20
CA ALA A 108 2.76 13.74 -0.01
C ALA A 108 4.17 14.16 0.46
N THR A 109 4.38 14.20 1.78
CA THR A 109 5.66 14.57 2.40
C THR A 109 5.94 13.71 3.63
N GLY A 110 7.21 13.61 4.03
CA GLY A 110 7.60 12.87 5.23
C GLY A 110 7.77 11.38 4.96
N THR A 111 7.03 10.53 5.67
CA THR A 111 7.15 9.07 5.58
C THR A 111 5.82 8.44 5.19
N LEU A 112 5.84 7.55 4.22
CA LEU A 112 4.70 6.72 3.85
C LEU A 112 4.80 5.42 4.65
N SER A 113 3.78 5.10 5.46
CA SER A 113 3.79 3.89 6.29
C SER A 113 2.49 3.14 6.11
N ASN A 114 2.58 1.89 5.67
CA ASN A 114 1.42 1.07 5.33
C ASN A 114 1.42 -0.25 6.12
N THR A 115 0.29 -0.62 6.72
CA THR A 115 0.22 -1.75 7.67
C THR A 115 -0.88 -2.72 7.31
N ALA A 116 -0.50 -3.98 7.09
CA ALA A 116 -1.42 -5.09 6.90
C ALA A 116 -1.48 -5.98 8.15
N THR A 117 -2.65 -6.54 8.42
CA THR A 117 -2.91 -7.44 9.54
C THR A 117 -3.66 -8.67 9.08
N VAL A 118 -3.49 -9.78 9.79
CA VAL A 118 -4.31 -10.99 9.64
C VAL A 118 -4.88 -11.41 10.99
N ALA A 119 -6.13 -11.87 11.01
CA ALA A 119 -6.79 -12.33 12.22
C ALA A 119 -7.41 -13.71 12.02
N LEU A 120 -7.27 -14.56 13.04
CA LEU A 120 -7.93 -15.87 13.09
C LEU A 120 -9.45 -15.73 13.23
N PRO A 121 -10.22 -16.69 12.69
CA PRO A 121 -11.63 -16.83 13.02
C PRO A 121 -11.82 -17.24 14.49
N THR A 122 -13.01 -17.00 15.03
CA THR A 122 -13.34 -17.39 16.41
C THR A 122 -13.20 -18.89 16.63
N GLY A 123 -12.55 -19.30 17.72
CA GLY A 123 -12.42 -20.71 18.10
C GLY A 123 -11.13 -21.40 17.65
N ALA A 124 -10.23 -20.68 16.97
CA ALA A 124 -8.86 -21.13 16.71
C ALA A 124 -7.86 -20.36 17.60
N THR A 125 -6.68 -20.94 17.80
CA THR A 125 -5.57 -20.30 18.54
C THR A 125 -4.36 -20.10 17.65
N ASP A 126 -3.62 -19.01 17.93
CA ASP A 126 -2.33 -18.68 17.31
C ASP A 126 -1.21 -18.78 18.36
N PRO A 127 -0.17 -19.60 18.17
CA PRO A 127 0.94 -19.70 19.10
C PRO A 127 1.89 -18.50 19.03
N THR A 128 1.91 -17.74 17.93
CA THR A 128 2.84 -16.62 17.72
C THR A 128 2.17 -15.33 17.23
N PRO A 129 1.12 -14.82 17.90
CA PRO A 129 0.25 -13.76 17.39
C PRO A 129 0.94 -12.41 17.10
N ASP A 130 2.17 -12.18 17.58
CA ASP A 130 2.93 -10.95 17.33
C ASP A 130 3.37 -10.81 15.84
N ASN A 131 3.35 -11.89 15.06
CA ASN A 131 3.67 -11.89 13.62
C ASN A 131 2.44 -11.66 12.71
N ASN A 132 1.27 -11.37 13.29
CA ASN A 132 0.01 -11.15 12.57
C ASN A 132 -0.21 -9.68 12.14
N SER A 133 0.85 -8.87 12.19
CA SER A 133 0.89 -7.51 11.71
C SER A 133 2.22 -7.23 11.02
N ALA A 134 2.19 -6.60 9.86
CA ALA A 134 3.38 -6.18 9.12
C ALA A 134 3.22 -4.75 8.62
N THR A 135 4.23 -3.94 8.90
CA THR A 135 4.31 -2.54 8.47
C THR A 135 5.50 -2.39 7.55
N ASP A 136 5.26 -1.76 6.41
CA ASP A 136 6.29 -1.30 5.48
C ASP A 136 6.35 0.24 5.54
N THR A 137 7.54 0.84 5.40
CA THR A 137 7.73 2.28 5.61
C THR A 137 8.82 2.85 4.73
N ASP A 138 8.44 3.87 3.97
CA ASP A 138 9.30 4.58 3.04
C ASP A 138 9.51 6.03 3.45
N THR A 139 10.73 6.52 3.23
CA THR A 139 10.99 7.96 3.26
C THR A 139 10.59 8.56 1.92
N LEU A 140 9.76 9.60 1.92
CA LEU A 140 9.36 10.27 0.70
C LEU A 140 10.47 11.22 0.22
N GLU A 141 10.85 11.08 -1.05
CA GLU A 141 11.86 11.91 -1.73
C GLU A 141 11.20 12.69 -2.88
N PRO A 142 10.62 13.88 -2.62
CA PRO A 142 9.96 14.67 -3.66
C PRO A 142 10.90 15.11 -4.78
N GLU A 143 10.48 14.90 -6.03
CA GLU A 143 11.21 15.28 -7.24
C GLU A 143 10.38 16.25 -8.10
N ALA A 144 10.96 17.41 -8.43
CA ALA A 144 10.32 18.42 -9.26
C ALA A 144 11.24 18.88 -10.39
N ASP A 145 10.66 19.12 -11.56
CA ASP A 145 11.35 19.69 -12.73
C ASP A 145 10.71 21.03 -13.09
N LEU A 146 11.22 22.10 -12.47
CA LEU A 146 10.69 23.44 -12.65
C LEU A 146 11.36 24.13 -13.85
N SER A 147 10.53 24.62 -14.77
CA SER A 147 10.95 25.46 -15.88
C SER A 147 10.25 26.82 -15.85
N ILE A 148 10.95 27.85 -16.33
CA ILE A 148 10.43 29.20 -16.45
C ILE A 148 10.76 29.75 -17.84
N THR A 149 9.78 30.37 -18.48
CA THR A 149 9.96 31.13 -19.72
C THR A 149 9.41 32.53 -19.55
N LYS A 150 10.11 33.51 -20.14
CA LYS A 150 9.70 34.92 -20.16
C LYS A 150 9.81 35.43 -21.59
N THR A 151 8.71 35.95 -22.12
CA THR A 151 8.66 36.49 -23.50
C THR A 151 7.78 37.71 -23.53
N ASP A 152 8.13 38.73 -24.32
CA ASP A 152 7.23 39.84 -24.64
C ASP A 152 6.54 39.66 -26.00
N ALA A 153 6.81 38.53 -26.69
CA ALA A 153 6.34 38.23 -28.03
C ALA A 153 6.61 39.34 -29.08
N THR A 154 7.60 40.21 -28.85
CA THR A 154 7.96 41.31 -29.75
C THR A 154 9.45 41.31 -30.10
N ALA A 155 9.78 41.76 -31.31
CA ALA A 155 11.18 41.86 -31.76
C ALA A 155 11.85 43.20 -31.39
N SER A 156 11.06 44.20 -30.94
CA SER A 156 11.55 45.54 -30.63
C SER A 156 10.64 46.25 -29.63
N ALA A 157 11.24 46.92 -28.65
CA ALA A 157 10.55 47.82 -27.74
C ALA A 157 10.88 49.28 -28.07
N THR A 158 9.91 50.19 -27.88
CA THR A 158 10.12 51.64 -28.07
C THR A 158 10.64 52.26 -26.77
N PRO A 159 11.76 53.01 -26.79
CA PRO A 159 12.24 53.72 -25.60
C PRO A 159 11.17 54.64 -24.99
N GLY A 160 10.93 54.50 -23.68
CA GLY A 160 9.88 55.24 -22.96
C GLY A 160 8.46 54.67 -23.10
N GLY A 161 8.27 53.59 -23.86
CA GLY A 161 7.02 52.82 -23.91
C GLY A 161 6.94 51.73 -22.84
N SER A 162 5.75 51.15 -22.67
CA SER A 162 5.53 49.97 -21.82
C SER A 162 5.61 48.67 -22.63
N THR A 163 6.27 47.66 -22.09
CA THR A 163 6.28 46.28 -22.62
C THR A 163 5.55 45.36 -21.65
N THR A 164 4.75 44.43 -22.16
CA THR A 164 4.13 43.37 -21.35
C THR A 164 4.92 42.09 -21.55
N TYR A 165 5.28 41.43 -20.45
CA TYR A 165 5.92 40.12 -20.49
C TYR A 165 4.93 39.04 -20.05
N GLU A 166 4.90 37.95 -20.78
CA GLU A 166 4.30 36.69 -20.37
C GLU A 166 5.37 35.84 -19.67
N ILE A 167 5.08 35.43 -18.44
CA ILE A 167 5.91 34.50 -17.67
C ILE A 167 5.13 33.22 -17.49
N VAL A 168 5.66 32.10 -17.99
CA VAL A 168 5.10 30.77 -17.82
C VAL A 168 6.04 29.97 -16.94
N VAL A 169 5.50 29.44 -15.84
CA VAL A 169 6.18 28.49 -14.96
C VAL A 169 5.52 27.13 -15.12
N ALA A 170 6.30 26.08 -15.26
CA ALA A 170 5.80 24.71 -15.34
C ALA A 170 6.59 23.80 -14.40
N ASN A 171 5.91 22.79 -13.84
CA ASN A 171 6.54 21.65 -13.18
C ASN A 171 6.28 20.41 -14.03
N ALA A 172 7.33 19.82 -14.57
CA ALA A 172 7.27 18.57 -15.33
C ALA A 172 7.64 17.34 -14.47
N GLY A 173 8.04 17.54 -13.21
CA GLY A 173 8.34 16.46 -12.28
C GLY A 173 7.07 15.84 -11.67
N PRO A 174 7.19 14.62 -11.12
CA PRO A 174 6.04 13.88 -10.57
C PRO A 174 5.50 14.50 -9.28
N SER A 175 6.37 15.10 -8.47
CA SER A 175 5.96 15.67 -7.18
C SER A 175 5.45 17.09 -7.33
N ALA A 176 4.40 17.42 -6.58
CA ALA A 176 3.84 18.76 -6.51
C ALA A 176 4.81 19.72 -5.81
N VAL A 177 4.88 20.97 -6.31
CA VAL A 177 5.69 22.03 -5.68
C VAL A 177 4.78 23.05 -5.03
N VAL A 178 4.96 23.25 -3.73
CA VAL A 178 4.26 24.30 -2.96
C VAL A 178 5.23 25.43 -2.65
N GLY A 179 4.84 26.68 -2.96
CA GLY A 179 5.62 27.87 -2.58
C GLY A 179 6.80 28.21 -3.50
N ALA A 180 6.79 27.76 -4.76
CA ALA A 180 7.79 28.21 -5.75
C ALA A 180 7.78 29.75 -5.87
N ALA A 181 8.95 30.36 -5.75
CA ALA A 181 9.12 31.80 -5.88
C ALA A 181 9.69 32.14 -7.26
N VAL A 182 9.08 33.12 -7.93
CA VAL A 182 9.57 33.69 -9.19
C VAL A 182 10.13 35.06 -8.90
N ALA A 183 11.39 35.30 -9.28
CA ALA A 183 12.02 36.61 -9.24
C ALA A 183 12.43 37.03 -10.64
N ASP A 184 12.11 38.27 -10.98
CA ASP A 184 12.51 38.93 -12.21
C ASP A 184 13.44 40.09 -11.83
N VAL A 185 14.68 40.08 -12.32
CA VAL A 185 15.74 41.04 -11.96
C VAL A 185 16.11 41.95 -13.13
#